data_AF-A0A9E0LEB2-F1
#
_entry.id   AF-A0A9E0LEB2-F1
#
_cell.length_a   1.000
_cell.length_b   1.000
_cell.length_c   1.000
_cell.angle_alpha   90.00
_cell.angle_beta   90.00
_cell.angle_gamma   90.00
#
_symmetry.space_group_name_H-M   'P 1'
#
loop_
_entity.id
_entity.type
_entity.pdbx_description
1 polymer ?
#
loop_
_entity_poly.entity_id
_entity_poly.type
_entity_poly.pdbx_seq_one_letter_code
_entity_poly.pdbx_strand_id
1 'polypeptide(L)' 'MAKEELIEMQGSVTEVLPDSRFRVTLENGHQLIAYTGGKMRKHHIRILAGDKVS' A
#
# COMPACT_ATOMS: atom_id res chain seq x y z
N MET A 1 3.97 25.91 -1.44
CA MET A 1 2.57 25.54 -1.16
C MET A 1 2.62 24.38 -0.18
N ALA A 2 2.01 24.56 1.00
CA ALA A 2 2.12 23.62 2.11
C ALA A 2 1.68 22.23 1.64
N LYS A 3 2.59 21.26 1.70
CA LYS A 3 2.24 19.85 1.51
C LYS A 3 1.35 19.49 2.68
N GLU A 4 0.12 19.07 2.39
CA GLU A 4 -0.71 18.39 3.36
C GLU A 4 0.11 17.25 3.97
N GLU A 5 0.10 17.13 5.29
CA GLU A 5 0.79 16.06 5.98
C GLU A 5 0.13 14.74 5.58
N LEU A 6 0.93 13.86 5.00
CA LEU A 6 0.50 12.51 4.66
C LEU A 6 0.33 11.74 5.98
N ILE A 7 -0.85 11.18 6.19
CA ILE A 7 -1.12 10.31 7.34
C ILE A 7 -0.60 8.92 6.97
N GLU A 8 0.42 8.45 7.70
CA GLU A 8 0.93 7.10 7.57
C GLU A 8 0.08 6.15 8.43
N MET A 9 -0.41 5.06 7.83
CA MET A 9 -1.24 4.09 8.52
C MET A 9 -0.80 2.68 8.16
N GLN A 10 -0.71 1.82 9.16
CA GLN A 10 -0.33 0.43 8.93
C GLN A 10 -1.54 -0.39 8.46
N GLY A 11 -1.26 -1.32 7.55
CA GLY A 11 -2.25 -2.25 7.01
C GLY A 11 -1.61 -3.53 6.48
N SER A 12 -2.47 -4.46 6.10
CA SER A 12 -2.09 -5.76 5.53
C SER A 12 -2.62 -5.89 4.11
N VAL A 13 -1.79 -6.36 3.19
CA VAL A 13 -2.18 -6.61 1.81
C VAL A 13 -3.08 -7.83 1.77
N THR A 14 -4.33 -7.63 1.41
CA THR A 14 -5.34 -8.70 1.33
C THR A 14 -5.29 -9.37 -0.03
N GLU A 15 -5.22 -8.59 -1.11
CA GLU A 15 -5.23 -9.10 -2.48
C GLU A 15 -4.34 -8.24 -3.40
N VAL A 16 -3.74 -8.88 -4.40
CA VAL A 16 -3.00 -8.21 -5.47
C VAL A 16 -3.93 -8.08 -6.68
N LEU A 17 -4.16 -6.84 -7.12
CA LEU A 17 -5.01 -6.52 -8.26
C LEU A 17 -4.16 -6.33 -9.53
N PRO A 18 -4.75 -6.46 -10.73
CA PRO A 18 -4.11 -6.04 -11.97
C PRO A 18 -3.70 -4.56 -11.90
N ASP A 19 -2.70 -4.16 -12.70
CA ASP A 19 -2.07 -2.82 -12.72
C ASP A 19 -1.23 -2.43 -11.50
N SER A 20 -0.68 -3.42 -10.76
CA SER A 20 0.14 -3.17 -9.55
C SER A 20 -0.61 -2.37 -8.47
N ARG A 21 -1.91 -2.61 -8.38
CA ARG A 21 -2.77 -2.12 -7.30
C ARG A 21 -2.89 -3.22 -6.24
N PHE A 22 -3.05 -2.81 -5.00
CA PHE A 22 -3.13 -3.72 -3.86
C PHE A 22 -4.34 -3.37 -3.04
N ARG A 23 -5.15 -4.37 -2.70
CA ARG A 23 -6.19 -4.22 -1.69
C ARG A 23 -5.50 -4.32 -0.34
N VAL A 24 -5.55 -3.26 0.45
CA VAL A 24 -4.94 -3.20 1.78
C VAL A 24 -6.06 -3.03 2.80
N THR A 25 -6.05 -3.90 3.81
CA THR A 25 -6.91 -3.76 4.99
C THR A 25 -6.12 -3.07 6.09
N LEU A 26 -6.55 -1.86 6.46
CA LEU A 26 -5.98 -1.12 7.59
C LEU A 26 -6.36 -1.78 8.91
N GLU A 27 -5.58 -1.53 9.96
CA GLU A 27 -5.89 -2.02 11.32
C GLU A 27 -7.27 -1.54 11.82
N ASN A 28 -7.75 -0.41 11.30
CA ASN A 28 -9.07 0.14 11.60
C ASN A 28 -10.24 -0.62 10.91
N GLY A 29 -9.96 -1.69 10.17
CA GLY A 29 -10.97 -2.52 9.48
C GLY A 29 -11.42 -1.98 8.11
N HIS A 30 -10.90 -0.83 7.68
CA HIS A 30 -11.19 -0.27 6.36
C HIS A 30 -10.33 -0.91 5.26
N GLN A 31 -10.95 -1.19 4.12
CA GLN A 31 -10.26 -1.67 2.92
C GLN A 31 -10.02 -0.52 1.96
N LEU A 32 -8.78 -0.39 1.49
CA LEU A 32 -8.36 0.64 0.53
C LEU A 32 -7.65 0.00 -0.66
N ILE A 33 -7.62 0.72 -1.77
CA ILE A 33 -6.78 0.38 -2.92
C ILE A 33 -5.52 1.23 -2.85
N ALA A 34 -4.39 0.59 -2.62
CA ALA A 34 -3.07 1.20 -2.57
C ALA A 34 -2.28 0.94 -3.86
N TYR A 35 -1.29 1.79 -4.12
CA TYR A 35 -0.32 1.64 -5.21
C TYR A 35 1.09 1.54 -4.64
N THR A 36 1.97 0.86 -5.37
CA THR A 36 3.39 0.78 -4.99
C THR A 36 4.05 2.16 -5.04
N GLY A 37 4.78 2.51 -3.99
CA GLY A 37 5.63 3.69 -3.99
C GLY A 37 6.70 3.61 -5.09
N GLY A 38 7.03 4.74 -5.70
CA GLY A 38 8.02 4.79 -6.79
C GLY A 38 9.41 4.25 -6.39
N LYS A 39 9.80 4.41 -5.12
CA LYS A 39 11.03 3.80 -4.58
C LYS A 39 11.00 2.28 -4.63
N MET A 40 9.88 1.63 -4.35
CA MET A 40 9.77 0.17 -4.41
C MET A 40 9.89 -0.34 -5.84
N ARG A 41 9.28 0.36 -6.80
CA ARG A 41 9.41 0.04 -8.23
C ARG A 41 10.86 0.12 -8.71
N LYS A 42 11.60 1.17 -8.30
CA LYS A 42 13.01 1.34 -8.66
C LYS A 42 13.89 0.20 -8.15
N HIS A 43 13.58 -0.36 -6.98
CA HIS A 43 14.34 -1.46 -6.38
C HIS A 43 13.75 -2.84 -6.69
N HIS A 44 12.79 -2.94 -7.62
CA HIS A 44 12.12 -4.19 -8.01
C HIS A 44 11.57 -5.00 -6.82
N ILE A 45 11.12 -4.31 -5.77
CA ILE A 45 10.53 -4.97 -4.59
C ILE A 45 9.14 -5.49 -4.98
N ARG A 46 8.92 -6.79 -4.80
CA ARG A 46 7.63 -7.45 -5.02
C ARG A 46 6.85 -7.47 -3.71
N ILE A 47 5.57 -7.15 -3.80
CA ILE A 47 4.62 -7.23 -2.68
C ILE A 47 3.73 -8.44 -2.93
N LEU A 48 3.53 -9.25 -1.88
CA LEU A 48 2.67 -10.43 -1.91
C LEU A 48 1.44 -10.23 -1.03
N ALA A 49 0.40 -11.05 -1.24
CA ALA A 49 -0.74 -11.08 -0.34
C ALA A 49 -0.28 -11.58 1.05
N GLY A 50 -0.67 -10.86 2.10
CA GLY A 50 -0.25 -11.10 3.48
C GLY A 50 0.87 -10.18 3.98
N ASP A 51 1.51 -9.40 3.10
CA ASP A 51 2.54 -8.45 3.53
C ASP A 51 1.95 -7.31 4.36
N LYS A 52 2.69 -6.88 5.39
CA LYS A 52 2.39 -5.68 6.18
C LYS A 52 3.03 -4.46 5.51
N VAL A 53 2.24 -3.41 5.30
CA VAL A 53 2.62 -2.19 4.58
C VAL A 53 2.15 -0.95 5.34
N SER A 54 2.81 0.18 5.13
CA SER A 54 2.52 1.50 5.73
C SER A 54 2.55 2.60 4.69
#